data_AF-A0A1Q7CEX0-F1
#
_entry.id   AF-A0A1Q7CEX0-F1
#
_cell.length_a   1.000
_cell.length_b   1.000
_cell.length_c   1.000
_cell.angle_alpha   90.00
_cell.angle_beta   90.00
_cell.angle_gamma   90.00
#
_symmetry.space_group_name_H-M   'P 1'
#
loop_
_entity.id
_entity.type
_entity.pdbx_description
1 polymer ?
#
loop_
_entity_poly.entity_id
_entity_poly.type
_entity_poly.pdbx_seq_one_letter_code
_entity_poly.pdbx_strand_id
1 'polypeptide(L)'
;MRAPYWVANALLIGSFVLLIWGGFVLTFTSEPSAVGRMGIALQLIGGASIGTAIAGAVATVGLFRKARWASSAAWFASVLMILTCAASWAGVIAIVGLVSSRRSS
;
A
#
# COMPACT_ATOMS: atom_id res chain seq x y z
N MET A 1 -20.68 -3.76 -1.95
CA MET A 1 -19.86 -4.19 -3.10
C MET A 1 -19.11 -5.45 -2.71
N ARG A 2 -19.30 -6.56 -3.41
CA ARG A 2 -18.48 -7.77 -3.21
C ARG A 2 -17.23 -7.62 -4.05
N ALA A 3 -16.21 -6.92 -3.53
CA ALA A 3 -14.91 -6.92 -4.19
C ALA A 3 -14.36 -8.37 -4.18
N PRO A 4 -13.72 -8.82 -5.28
CA PRO A 4 -13.19 -10.17 -5.33
C PRO A 4 -12.12 -10.39 -4.25
N TYR A 5 -12.08 -11.60 -3.69
CA TYR A 5 -11.19 -11.96 -2.57
C TYR A 5 -9.71 -11.75 -2.90
N TRP A 6 -9.31 -11.86 -4.17
CA TRP A 6 -7.93 -11.62 -4.58
C TRP A 6 -7.50 -10.15 -4.42
N VAL A 7 -8.43 -9.19 -4.36
CA VAL A 7 -8.10 -7.76 -4.11
C VAL A 7 -7.58 -7.59 -2.68
N ALA A 8 -8.23 -8.25 -1.72
CA ALA A 8 -7.80 -8.25 -0.33
C ALA A 8 -6.40 -8.90 -0.20
N ASN A 9 -6.18 -10.02 -0.89
CA ASN A 9 -4.86 -10.67 -0.90
C ASN A 9 -3.78 -9.81 -1.56
N ALA A 10 -4.08 -9.16 -2.68
CA ALA A 10 -3.13 -8.28 -3.37
C ALA A 10 -2.73 -7.08 -2.49
N LEU A 11 -3.70 -6.43 -1.83
CA LEU A 11 -3.43 -5.36 -0.87
C LEU A 11 -2.59 -5.86 0.32
N LEU A 12 -2.90 -7.04 0.86
CA LEU A 12 -2.16 -7.60 1.99
C LEU A 12 -0.70 -7.90 1.62
N ILE A 13 -0.46 -8.52 0.46
CA ILE A 13 0.89 -8.83 -0.02
C ILE A 13 1.65 -7.54 -0.34
N GLY A 14 1.00 -6.58 -1.02
CA GLY A 14 1.59 -5.27 -1.31
C GLY A 14 1.97 -4.50 -0.03
N SER A 15 1.13 -4.55 1.00
CA SER A 15 1.43 -3.98 2.31
C SER A 15 2.64 -4.65 2.97
N PHE A 16 2.74 -5.97 2.90
CA PHE A 16 3.89 -6.69 3.47
C PHE A 16 5.20 -6.31 2.77
N VAL A 17 5.18 -6.23 1.44
CA VAL A 17 6.33 -5.77 0.65
C VAL A 17 6.72 -4.34 1.02
N LEU A 18 5.75 -3.43 1.20
CA LEU A 18 6.03 -2.04 1.59
C LEU A 18 6.57 -1.89 3.01
N LEU A 19 6.20 -2.77 3.95
CA LEU A 19 6.82 -2.78 5.27
C LEU A 19 8.29 -3.19 5.19
N ILE A 20 8.60 -4.25 4.44
CA ILE A 20 9.98 -4.69 4.24
C ILE A 20 10.79 -3.59 3.53
N TRP A 21 10.23 -3.00 2.46
CA TRP A 21 10.85 -1.92 1.72
C TRP A 21 11.08 -0.68 2.59
N GLY A 22 10.06 -0.24 3.34
CA GLY A 22 10.17 0.92 4.23
C GLY A 22 11.23 0.71 5.32
N GLY A 23 11.27 -0.48 5.93
CA GLY A 23 12.30 -0.84 6.90
C GLY A 23 13.71 -0.84 6.29
N PHE A 24 13.86 -1.41 5.10
CA PHE A 24 15.12 -1.39 4.36
C PHE A 24 15.60 0.04 4.05
N VAL A 25 14.72 0.91 3.52
CA VAL A 25 15.04 2.32 3.23
C VAL A 25 15.46 3.07 4.51
N LEU A 26 14.78 2.82 5.63
CA LEU A 26 15.13 3.45 6.91
C LEU A 26 16.45 2.97 7.50
N THR A 27 16.97 1.81 7.07
CA THR A 27 18.28 1.31 7.50
C THR A 27 19.41 2.21 6.99
N PHE A 28 19.26 2.80 5.80
CA PHE A 28 20.22 3.77 5.25
C PHE A 28 20.28 5.08 6.04
N THR A 29 19.27 5.41 6.83
CA THR A 29 19.31 6.59 7.71
C THR A 29 20.35 6.48 8.82
N SER A 30 20.83 5.27 9.11
CA SER A 30 21.91 5.03 10.07
C SER A 30 23.31 5.19 9.46
N GLU A 31 23.44 5.36 8.14
CA GLU A 31 24.73 5.54 7.48
C GLU A 31 25.19 7.02 7.53
N PRO A 32 26.41 7.31 8.04
CA PRO A 32 26.91 8.68 8.20
C PRO A 32 26.93 9.51 6.90
N SER A 33 27.06 8.85 5.75
CA SER A 33 27.03 9.45 4.40
C SER A 33 25.64 9.96 4.00
N ALA A 34 24.56 9.37 4.52
CA ALA A 34 23.18 9.68 4.13
C ALA A 34 22.52 10.75 5.03
N VAL A 35 22.94 10.87 6.29
CA VAL A 35 22.34 11.79 7.29
C VAL A 35 22.45 13.25 6.88
N GLY A 36 23.50 13.64 6.15
CA GLY A 36 23.79 15.06 5.86
C GLY A 36 22.83 15.74 4.87
N ARG A 37 22.40 15.07 3.80
CA ARG A 37 21.57 15.68 2.73
C ARG A 37 20.36 14.85 2.31
N MET A 38 20.38 13.53 2.53
CA MET A 38 19.34 12.61 2.07
C MET A 38 18.47 12.02 3.19
N GLY A 39 18.82 12.25 4.47
CA GLY A 39 18.10 11.70 5.62
C GLY A 39 16.60 12.03 5.62
N ILE A 40 16.22 13.28 5.30
CA ILE A 40 14.81 13.69 5.23
C ILE A 40 14.08 12.95 4.09
N ALA A 41 14.73 12.79 2.93
CA ALA A 41 14.16 12.06 1.80
C ALA A 41 13.96 10.57 2.13
N LEU A 42 14.94 9.95 2.82
CA LEU A 42 14.85 8.56 3.27
C LEU A 42 13.73 8.35 4.30
N GLN A 43 13.58 9.28 5.25
CA GLN A 43 12.48 9.24 6.22
C GLN A 43 11.11 9.42 5.54
N LEU A 44 11.01 10.31 4.56
CA LEU A 44 9.78 10.50 3.77
C LEU A 44 9.43 9.25 2.96
N ILE A 45 10.39 8.66 2.25
CA ILE A 45 10.15 7.47 1.42
C ILE A 45 9.84 6.25 2.29
N GLY A 46 10.66 6.00 3.31
CA GLY A 46 10.48 4.88 4.23
C GLY A 46 9.20 5.02 5.04
N GLY A 47 8.96 6.20 5.61
CA GLY A 47 7.75 6.53 6.37
C GLY A 47 6.48 6.48 5.52
N ALA A 48 6.49 7.03 4.31
CA ALA A 48 5.36 6.95 3.39
C ALA A 48 5.07 5.50 2.96
N SER A 49 6.11 4.67 2.78
CA SER A 49 5.95 3.25 2.48
C SER A 49 5.27 2.51 3.64
N ILE A 50 5.69 2.76 4.88
CA ILE A 50 5.05 2.19 6.08
C ILE A 50 3.60 2.67 6.21
N GLY A 51 3.35 3.97 6.05
CA GLY A 51 1.99 4.54 6.11
C GLY A 51 1.07 3.93 5.05
N THR A 52 1.58 3.71 3.84
CA THR A 52 0.87 3.03 2.76
C THR A 52 0.57 1.58 3.10
N ALA A 53 1.53 0.86 3.71
CA ALA A 53 1.33 -0.50 4.15
C ALA A 53 0.21 -0.62 5.20
N ILE A 54 0.17 0.30 6.16
CA ILE A 54 -0.90 0.37 7.16
C ILE A 54 -2.25 0.63 6.48
N ALA A 55 -2.34 1.58 5.56
CA ALA A 55 -3.57 1.87 4.82
C ALA A 55 -4.06 0.63 4.04
N GLY A 56 -3.16 -0.11 3.38
CA GLY A 56 -3.49 -1.35 2.68
C GLY A 56 -3.97 -2.47 3.61
N ALA A 57 -3.37 -2.60 4.80
CA ALA A 57 -3.80 -3.57 5.80
C ALA A 57 -5.20 -3.23 6.35
N VAL A 58 -5.45 -1.96 6.67
CA VAL A 58 -6.77 -1.48 7.13
C VAL A 58 -7.83 -1.68 6.04
N ALA A 59 -7.52 -1.35 4.79
CA ALA A 59 -8.42 -1.59 3.66
C ALA A 59 -8.75 -3.08 3.51
N THR A 60 -7.74 -3.95 3.66
CA THR A 60 -7.90 -5.41 3.62
C THR A 60 -8.86 -5.90 4.70
N VAL A 61 -8.68 -5.47 5.96
CA VAL A 61 -9.57 -5.82 7.07
C VAL A 61 -11.00 -5.32 6.80
N GLY A 62 -11.15 -4.10 6.29
CA GLY A 62 -12.45 -3.54 5.90
C GLY A 62 -13.15 -4.38 4.83
N LEU A 63 -12.39 -4.89 3.84
CA LEU A 63 -12.91 -5.75 2.77
C LEU A 63 -13.37 -7.11 3.31
N PHE A 64 -12.59 -7.73 4.21
CA PHE A 64 -13.00 -8.97 4.88
C PHE A 64 -14.27 -8.80 5.73
N ARG A 65 -14.41 -7.64 6.40
CA ARG A 65 -15.61 -7.30 7.18
C ARG A 65 -16.78 -6.80 6.32
N LYS A 66 -16.65 -6.79 4.99
CA LYS A 66 -17.68 -6.32 4.03
C LYS A 66 -18.20 -4.91 4.34
N ALA A 67 -17.35 -4.04 4.90
CA ALA A 67 -17.75 -2.70 5.31
C ALA A 67 -17.95 -1.77 4.10
N ARG A 68 -18.92 -0.85 4.15
CA ARG A 68 -19.21 0.08 3.04
C ARG A 68 -18.03 1.01 2.70
N TRP A 69 -17.25 1.41 3.71
CA TRP A 69 -16.08 2.28 3.55
C TRP A 69 -14.85 1.56 2.99
N ALA A 70 -14.87 0.22 2.94
CA ALA A 70 -13.73 -0.58 2.50
C ALA A 70 -13.37 -0.35 1.03
N SER A 71 -14.34 -0.10 0.16
CA SER A 71 -14.05 0.20 -1.25
C SER A 71 -13.30 1.52 -1.41
N SER A 72 -13.66 2.57 -0.67
CA SER A 72 -12.94 3.85 -0.72
C SER A 72 -11.53 3.72 -0.15
N ALA A 73 -11.38 3.00 0.97
CA ALA A 73 -10.07 2.73 1.57
C ALA A 73 -9.18 1.89 0.63
N ALA A 74 -9.73 0.88 -0.05
CA ALA A 74 -9.00 0.06 -1.01
C ALA A 74 -8.54 0.87 -2.24
N TRP A 75 -9.38 1.77 -2.75
CA TRP A 75 -8.98 2.71 -3.81
C TRP A 75 -7.83 3.59 -3.36
N PHE A 76 -7.95 4.20 -2.18
CA PHE A 76 -6.91 5.05 -1.62
C PHE A 76 -5.59 4.30 -1.42
N ALA A 77 -5.64 3.10 -0.82
CA ALA A 77 -4.46 2.27 -0.61
C ALA A 77 -3.80 1.86 -1.93
N SER A 78 -4.59 1.55 -2.96
CA SER A 78 -4.05 1.16 -4.27
C SER A 78 -3.29 2.30 -4.95
N VAL A 79 -3.80 3.53 -4.87
CA VAL A 79 -3.12 4.72 -5.41
C VAL A 79 -1.79 4.96 -4.67
N LEU A 80 -1.81 4.86 -3.35
CA LEU A 80 -0.58 4.99 -2.54
C LEU A 80 0.45 3.90 -2.87
N MET A 81 0.01 2.66 -3.10
CA MET A 81 0.89 1.56 -3.52
C MET A 81 1.51 1.80 -4.90
N ILE A 82 0.81 2.48 -5.81
CA ILE A 82 1.36 2.90 -7.10
C ILE A 82 2.41 3.99 -6.92
N LEU A 83 2.12 4.99 -6.09
CA LEU A 83 3.02 6.14 -5.85
C LEU A 83 4.34 5.74 -5.17
N THR A 84 4.35 4.67 -4.40
CA THR A 84 5.57 4.15 -3.76
C THR A 84 6.49 3.39 -4.72
N CYS A 85 6.05 3.12 -5.96
CA CYS A 85 6.72 2.34 -7.02
C CYS A 85 6.99 0.87 -6.67
N ALA A 86 7.51 0.56 -5.48
CA ALA A 86 7.89 -0.77 -5.02
C ALA A 86 6.71 -1.77 -4.98
N ALA A 87 5.51 -1.30 -4.65
CA ALA A 87 4.29 -2.12 -4.63
C ALA A 87 3.28 -1.72 -5.72
N SER A 88 3.75 -1.06 -6.78
CA SER A 88 2.87 -0.55 -7.84
C SER A 88 2.06 -1.66 -8.52
N TRP A 89 2.68 -2.83 -8.73
CA TRP A 89 2.00 -4.01 -9.27
C TRP A 89 0.79 -4.42 -8.42
N ALA A 90 0.90 -4.37 -7.09
CA ALA A 90 -0.19 -4.73 -6.17
C ALA A 90 -1.33 -3.71 -6.24
N GLY A 91 -0.98 -2.42 -6.30
CA GLY A 91 -1.96 -1.34 -6.50
C GLY A 91 -2.72 -1.45 -7.82
N VAL A 92 -2.04 -1.78 -8.93
CA VAL A 92 -2.68 -1.99 -10.23
C VAL A 92 -3.66 -3.16 -10.20
N ILE A 93 -3.25 -4.31 -9.64
CA ILE A 93 -4.13 -5.49 -9.50
C ILE A 93 -5.37 -5.16 -8.65
N ALA A 94 -5.18 -4.42 -7.56
CA ALA A 94 -6.28 -4.01 -6.69
C ALA A 94 -7.26 -3.07 -7.42
N ILE A 95 -6.78 -2.10 -8.21
CA ILE A 95 -7.64 -1.23 -9.03
C ILE A 95 -8.44 -2.04 -10.06
N VAL A 96 -7.80 -2.99 -10.76
CA VAL A 96 -8.48 -3.84 -11.75
C VAL A 96 -9.63 -4.61 -11.10
N GLY A 97 -9.39 -5.19 -9.91
CA GLY A 97 -10.43 -5.90 -9.17
C GLY A 97 -11.53 -4.99 -8.61
N LEU A 98 -11.21 -3.74 -8.25
CA LEU A 98 -12.21 -2.77 -7.80
C LEU A 98 -13.09 -2.29 -8.96
N VAL A 99 -12.51 -2.02 -10.14
CA VAL A 99 -13.21 -1.61 -11.36
C VAL A 99 -14.11 -2.73 -11.88
N SER A 100 -13.62 -3.98 -11.90
CA SER A 100 -14.44 -5.12 -12.34
C SER A 100 -15.66 -5.33 -11.43
N SER A 101 -15.51 -5.14 -10.11
CA SER A 101 -16.66 -5.24 -9.18
C SER A 101 -17.71 -4.14 -9.38
N ARG A 102 -17.30 -2.94 -9.84
CA ARG A 102 -18.23 -1.85 -10.15
C ARG A 102 -19.02 -2.06 -11.44
N ARG A 103 -18.45 -2.74 -12.43
CA ARG A 103 -19.14 -3.06 -13.70
C ARG A 103 -20.11 -4.24 -13.59
N SER A 104 -19.97 -5.07 -12.55
CA SER A 104 -20.79 -6.26 -12.32
C SER A 104 -22.01 -6.02 -11.41
N SER A 105 -22.18 -4.81 -10.86
CA SER A 105 -23.37 -4.39 -10.11
C SER A 105 -24.22 -3.47 -10.96
#